data_AF-A0A372N8A3-F1
#
_entry.id   AF-A0A372N8A3-F1
#
_cell.length_a   1.000
_cell.length_b   1.000
_cell.length_c   1.000
_cell.angle_alpha   90.00
_cell.angle_beta   90.00
_cell.angle_gamma   90.00
#
_symmetry.space_group_name_H-M   'P 1'
#
loop_
_entity.id
_entity.type
_entity.pdbx_description
1 polymer ?
#
loop_
_entity_poly.entity_id
_entity_poly.type
_entity_poly.pdbx_seq_one_letter_code
_entity_poly.pdbx_strand_id
1 'polypeptide(L)'
;AVAREETFGPVAPLFRFKDEDDVIAQANDTEFGLASYFYAKELSRVFRVAEALEYGMVGVNTGLISTAEAPFGGVKLSGLGREGSRYGIEEFTEIKYVCLGGIA
;
A
#
# COMPACT_ATOMS: atom_id res chain seq x y z
N ALA A 1 15.54 16.42 4.30
CA ALA A 1 15.63 16.28 2.84
C ALA A 1 15.39 14.83 2.46
N VAL A 2 16.40 13.93 2.51
CA VAL A 2 16.29 12.55 1.97
C VAL A 2 15.15 11.68 2.52
N ALA A 3 14.74 11.86 3.79
CA ALA A 3 13.64 11.09 4.39
C ALA A 3 12.24 11.66 4.14
N ARG A 4 12.14 12.84 3.49
CA ARG A 4 10.86 13.53 3.24
C ARG A 4 10.56 13.71 1.75
N GLU A 5 11.57 13.54 0.90
CA GLU A 5 11.48 13.76 -0.54
C GLU A 5 11.59 12.42 -1.27
N GLU A 6 10.85 12.24 -2.37
CA GLU A 6 10.95 11.07 -3.25
C GLU A 6 12.17 11.17 -4.17
N THR A 7 13.37 11.04 -3.60
CA THR A 7 14.62 11.07 -4.36
C THR A 7 14.84 9.73 -5.06
N PHE A 8 14.71 9.70 -6.40
CA PHE A 8 15.02 8.52 -7.20
C PHE A 8 16.52 8.46 -7.56
N GLY A 9 17.21 7.41 -7.12
CA GLY A 9 18.62 7.18 -7.39
C GLY A 9 19.20 6.04 -6.56
N PRO A 10 20.48 5.67 -6.78
CA PRO A 10 21.14 4.59 -6.02
C PRO A 10 21.55 5.07 -4.62
N VAL A 11 20.58 5.47 -3.79
CA VAL A 11 20.78 5.98 -2.43
C VAL A 11 19.94 5.17 -1.45
N ALA A 12 20.53 4.75 -0.33
CA ALA A 12 19.87 3.95 0.70
C ALA A 12 20.17 4.51 2.11
N PRO A 13 19.39 5.49 2.60
CA PRO A 13 19.58 6.03 3.94
C PRO A 13 19.17 4.99 4.99
N LEU A 14 19.97 4.84 6.05
CA LEU A 14 19.73 3.90 7.14
C LEU A 14 19.36 4.65 8.41
N PHE A 15 18.18 4.34 8.96
CA PHE A 15 17.68 4.89 10.21
C PHE A 15 17.55 3.78 11.24
N ARG A 16 17.99 4.06 12.47
CA ARG A 16 17.85 3.14 13.58
C ARG A 16 16.53 3.40 14.30
N PHE A 17 15.79 2.34 14.57
CA PHE A 17 14.62 2.35 15.45
C PHE A 17 14.89 1.52 16.72
N LYS A 18 14.04 1.67 17.72
CA LYS A 18 14.14 0.99 19.02
C LYS A 18 13.27 -0.25 19.10
N ASP A 19 12.03 -0.14 18.67
CA ASP A 19 11.00 -1.17 18.79
C ASP A 19 9.99 -1.11 17.63
N GLU A 20 9.00 -2.00 17.69
CA GLU A 20 7.96 -2.17 16.66
C GLU A 20 7.11 -0.89 16.49
N ASP A 21 6.73 -0.24 17.59
CA ASP A 21 5.89 0.96 17.55
C ASP A 21 6.67 2.16 17.00
N ASP A 22 7.94 2.31 17.40
CA ASP A 22 8.84 3.35 16.91
C ASP A 22 9.06 3.25 15.39
N VAL A 23 9.29 2.05 14.85
CA VAL A 23 9.49 1.89 13.40
C VAL A 23 8.21 2.10 12.60
N ILE A 24 7.05 1.69 13.11
CA ILE A 24 5.75 1.95 12.47
C ILE A 24 5.48 3.46 12.44
N ALA A 25 5.71 4.16 13.55
CA ALA A 25 5.55 5.61 13.62
C ALA A 25 6.48 6.34 12.64
N GLN A 26 7.75 5.93 12.57
CA GLN A 26 8.71 6.48 11.60
C GLN A 26 8.31 6.19 10.14
N ALA A 27 7.80 4.99 9.85
CA ALA A 27 7.34 4.64 8.51
C ALA A 27 6.13 5.49 8.11
N ASN A 28 5.14 5.63 9.00
CA ASN A 28 3.91 6.36 8.69
C ASN A 28 4.06 7.90 8.70
N ASP A 29 5.18 8.45 9.21
CA ASP A 29 5.50 9.90 9.22
C ASP A 29 5.91 10.42 7.82
N THR A 30 5.00 10.25 6.87
CA THR A 30 5.09 10.74 5.50
C THR A 30 3.70 10.99 4.92
N GLU A 31 3.62 11.93 3.97
CA GLU A 31 2.42 12.23 3.19
C GLU A 31 2.15 11.18 2.08
N PHE A 32 3.13 10.30 1.83
CA PHE A 32 3.06 9.25 0.82
C PHE A 32 2.74 7.88 1.43
N GLY A 33 2.09 7.01 0.66
CA GLY A 33 1.64 5.69 1.12
C GLY A 33 1.49 4.69 -0.04
N LEU A 34 2.52 4.53 -0.87
CA LEU A 34 2.48 3.64 -2.03
C LEU A 34 2.86 2.19 -1.67
N ALA A 35 4.15 1.91 -1.48
CA ALA A 35 4.67 0.59 -1.18
C ALA A 35 5.53 0.62 0.09
N SER A 36 5.44 -0.43 0.90
CA SER A 36 6.26 -0.66 2.08
C SER A 36 6.78 -2.10 2.10
N TYR A 37 7.90 -2.32 2.80
CA TYR A 37 8.54 -3.62 2.88
C TYR A 37 9.09 -3.85 4.28
N PHE A 38 8.93 -5.05 4.82
CA PHE A 38 9.57 -5.43 6.08
C PHE A 38 9.89 -6.92 6.14
N TYR A 39 10.80 -7.27 7.06
CA TYR A 39 11.23 -8.64 7.31
C TYR A 39 10.97 -9.01 8.77
N ALA A 40 10.31 -10.14 9.00
CA ALA A 40 10.01 -10.66 10.32
C ALA A 40 9.85 -12.19 10.28
N LYS A 41 10.22 -12.85 11.37
CA LYS A 41 10.04 -14.31 11.54
C LYS A 41 8.74 -14.66 12.24
N GLU A 42 8.35 -13.86 13.22
CA GLU A 42 7.16 -14.09 14.03
C GLU A 42 5.91 -13.69 13.27
N LEU A 43 5.02 -14.65 13.00
CA LEU A 43 3.80 -14.41 12.23
C LEU A 43 2.88 -13.40 12.92
N SER A 44 2.83 -13.40 14.26
CA SER A 44 2.06 -12.41 15.01
C SER A 44 2.56 -10.98 14.77
N ARG A 45 3.87 -10.78 14.60
CA ARG A 45 4.47 -9.50 14.24
C ARG A 45 4.18 -9.14 12.79
N VAL A 46 4.16 -10.11 11.88
CA VAL A 46 3.79 -9.88 10.48
C VAL A 46 2.41 -9.25 10.38
N PHE A 47 1.40 -9.82 11.05
CA PHE A 47 0.05 -9.26 11.01
C PHE A 47 -0.02 -7.86 11.62
N ARG A 48 0.53 -7.66 12.82
CA ARG A 48 0.50 -6.34 13.49
C ARG A 48 1.15 -5.25 12.64
N VAL A 49 2.33 -5.51 12.09
CA VAL A 49 3.05 -4.52 11.27
C VAL A 49 2.34 -4.29 9.93
N ALA A 50 1.89 -5.35 9.25
CA ALA A 50 1.22 -5.22 7.96
C ALA A 50 -0.11 -4.44 8.05
N GLU A 51 -0.87 -4.61 9.14
CA GLU A 51 -2.13 -3.89 9.37
C GLU A 51 -1.92 -2.44 9.81
N ALA A 52 -0.83 -2.14 10.54
CA ALA A 52 -0.55 -0.80 11.06
C ALA A 52 0.14 0.12 10.05
N LEU A 53 0.76 -0.43 9.00
CA LEU A 53 1.41 0.34 7.93
C LEU A 53 0.37 1.02 7.03
N GLU A 54 0.46 2.35 6.90
CA GLU A 54 -0.47 3.16 6.10
C GLU A 54 -0.06 3.23 4.63
N TYR A 55 -0.02 2.07 3.96
CA TYR A 55 0.44 1.92 2.58
C TYR A 55 -0.55 1.08 1.77
N GLY A 56 -0.66 1.36 0.47
CA GLY A 56 -1.52 0.56 -0.41
C GLY A 56 -0.99 -0.84 -0.67
N MET A 57 0.32 -1.06 -0.54
CA MET A 57 0.99 -2.35 -0.74
C MET A 57 2.05 -2.61 0.32
N VAL A 58 2.12 -3.85 0.81
CA VAL A 58 3.05 -4.29 1.85
C VAL A 58 3.74 -5.59 1.43
N GLY A 59 5.06 -5.56 1.28
CA GLY A 59 5.89 -6.75 1.04
C GLY A 59 6.45 -7.32 2.34
N VAL A 60 6.16 -8.60 2.60
CA VAL A 60 6.66 -9.32 3.79
C VAL A 60 7.71 -10.34 3.38
N ASN A 61 8.92 -10.23 3.92
CA ASN A 61 10.03 -11.14 3.64
C ASN A 61 10.42 -11.26 2.14
N THR A 62 10.10 -10.25 1.35
CA THR A 62 10.49 -10.11 -0.06
C THR A 62 10.71 -8.64 -0.40
N GLY A 63 11.62 -8.37 -1.34
CA GLY A 63 11.80 -7.03 -1.93
C GLY A 63 11.07 -6.84 -3.26
N LEU A 64 10.41 -7.88 -3.77
CA LEU A 64 9.73 -7.86 -5.08
C LEU A 64 8.31 -8.38 -4.89
N ILE A 65 7.32 -7.51 -5.16
CA ILE A 65 5.89 -7.81 -5.00
C ILE A 65 5.06 -7.57 -6.27
N SER A 66 5.68 -7.13 -7.36
CA SER A 66 4.98 -6.79 -8.60
C SER A 66 4.31 -8.01 -9.24
N THR A 67 3.01 -7.93 -9.48
CA THR A 67 2.21 -8.96 -10.14
C THR A 67 0.94 -8.32 -10.72
N ALA A 68 0.45 -8.79 -11.86
CA ALA A 68 -0.71 -8.18 -12.53
C ALA A 68 -2.05 -8.55 -11.84
N GLU A 69 -2.04 -9.59 -11.02
CA GLU A 69 -3.20 -10.21 -10.39
C GLU A 69 -3.58 -9.58 -9.04
N ALA A 70 -2.68 -8.79 -8.45
CA ALA A 70 -2.89 -8.09 -7.18
C ALA A 70 -3.14 -6.59 -7.42
N PRO A 71 -3.94 -5.93 -6.57
CA PRO A 71 -4.23 -4.51 -6.73
C PRO A 71 -2.97 -3.68 -6.46
N PHE A 72 -2.62 -2.81 -7.39
CA PHE A 72 -1.52 -1.86 -7.28
C PHE A 72 -2.07 -0.45 -7.11
N GLY A 73 -1.56 0.32 -6.16
CA GLY A 73 -1.99 1.70 -5.95
C GLY A 73 -1.77 2.14 -4.51
N GLY A 74 -1.73 3.45 -4.29
CA GLY A 74 -1.38 4.04 -3.00
C GLY A 74 -2.57 4.46 -2.14
N VAL A 75 -2.23 5.06 -1.01
CA VAL A 75 -3.13 5.85 -0.15
C VAL A 75 -2.50 7.22 0.11
N LYS A 76 -3.19 8.09 0.85
CA LYS A 76 -2.75 9.48 1.12
C LYS A 76 -2.54 10.25 -0.19
N LEU A 77 -1.41 10.95 -0.34
CA LEU A 77 -1.08 11.68 -1.56
C LEU A 77 -0.49 10.79 -2.66
N SER A 78 -0.31 9.49 -2.41
CA SER A 78 0.16 8.53 -3.43
C SER A 78 -0.92 8.08 -4.41
N GLY A 79 -2.13 8.64 -4.33
CA GLY A 79 -3.19 8.47 -5.32
C GLY A 79 -4.48 7.84 -4.78
N LEU A 80 -5.44 7.71 -5.69
CA LEU A 80 -6.76 7.12 -5.47
C LEU A 80 -6.97 5.99 -6.50
N GLY A 81 -7.82 5.04 -6.15
CA GLY A 81 -8.13 3.88 -6.99
C GLY A 81 -7.06 2.79 -6.98
N ARG A 82 -7.25 1.75 -7.78
CA ARG A 82 -6.30 0.64 -7.94
C ARG A 82 -6.16 0.23 -9.41
N GLU A 83 -4.96 -0.16 -9.79
CA GLU A 83 -4.64 -0.76 -11.09
C GLU A 83 -4.37 -2.26 -10.94
N GLY A 84 -4.54 -3.01 -12.03
CA GLY A 84 -4.37 -4.47 -12.03
C GLY A 84 -5.44 -5.21 -11.21
N SER A 85 -5.24 -6.51 -11.02
CA SER A 85 -6.21 -7.44 -10.42
C SER A 85 -7.60 -7.38 -11.04
N ARG A 86 -8.58 -7.96 -10.35
CA ARG A 86 -10.00 -7.79 -10.70
C ARG A 86 -10.54 -6.39 -10.42
N TYR A 87 -9.89 -5.61 -9.53
CA TYR A 87 -10.40 -4.31 -9.10
C TYR A 87 -10.08 -3.21 -10.12
N GLY A 88 -9.00 -3.34 -10.89
CA GLY A 88 -8.58 -2.30 -11.82
C GLY A 88 -9.59 -2.00 -12.93
N ILE A 89 -10.50 -2.93 -13.25
CA ILE A 89 -11.57 -2.66 -14.22
C ILE A 89 -12.62 -1.67 -13.67
N GLU A 90 -12.79 -1.60 -12.35
CA GLU A 90 -13.82 -0.77 -11.72
C GLU A 90 -13.60 0.72 -12.00
N GLU A 91 -12.34 1.15 -12.08
CA GLU A 91 -11.93 2.53 -12.43
C GLU A 91 -12.33 2.97 -13.86
N PHE A 92 -12.70 2.02 -14.72
CA PHE A 92 -13.08 2.26 -16.12
C PHE A 92 -14.54 1.90 -16.40
N THR A 93 -15.33 1.61 -15.37
CA THR A 93 -16.74 1.19 -15.50
C THR A 93 -17.69 2.12 -14.77
N GLU A 94 -18.95 2.15 -15.22
CA GLU A 94 -20.01 2.95 -14.61
C GLU A 94 -21.16 2.04 -14.14
N ILE A 95 -21.52 2.15 -12.86
CA ILE A 95 -22.63 1.37 -12.28
C ILE A 95 -23.96 1.96 -12.75
N LYS A 96 -24.80 1.12 -13.36
CA LYS A 96 -26.14 1.50 -13.81
C LYS A 96 -27.21 0.62 -13.16
N TYR A 97 -28.06 1.25 -12.36
CA TYR A 97 -29.26 0.61 -11.82
C TYR A 97 -30.44 0.78 -12.78
N VAL A 98 -31.18 -0.30 -13.04
CA VAL A 98 -32.41 -0.29 -13.84
C VAL A 98 -33.52 -0.97 -13.05
N CYS A 99 -34.56 -0.20 -12.68
CA CYS A 99 -35.77 -0.71 -12.04
C CYS A 99 -36.87 -0.86 -13.09
N LEU A 100 -37.12 -2.10 -13.54
CA LEU A 100 -38.22 -2.37 -14.45
C LEU A 100 -39.50 -2.67 -13.64
N GLY A 101 -40.36 -1.65 -13.52
CA GLY A 101 -41.70 -1.79 -12.95
C GLY A 101 -42.76 -2.06 -14.03
N GLY A 102 -43.94 -2.54 -13.63
CA GLY A 102 -45.12 -2.63 -14.50
C GLY A 102 -45.05 -3.70 -15.59
N ILE A 103 -44.55 -4.89 -15.26
CA ILE A 103 -44.64 -6.06 -16.14
C ILE A 103 -46.03 -6.69 -15.96
N ALA A 104 -46.80 -6.78 -17.04
CA ALA A 104 -48.14 -7.36 -17.08
C ALA A 104 -48.13 -8.89 -16.93
#